data_AF-A0A0P1H416-F1
#
_entry.id   AF-A0A0P1H416-F1
#
_cell.length_a   1.000
_cell.length_b   1.000
_cell.length_c   1.000
_cell.angle_alpha   90.00
_cell.angle_beta   90.00
_cell.angle_gamma   90.00
#
_symmetry.space_group_name_H-M   'P 1'
#
loop_
_entity.id
_entity.type
_entity.pdbx_description
1 polymer ?
#
loop_
_entity_poly.entity_id
_entity_poly.type
_entity_poly.pdbx_seq_one_letter_code
_entity_poly.pdbx_strand_id
1 'polypeptide(L)'
;MRSVKELDPKFKPRWVKIELGLLAAMAGACGCVVVAAILQIGWLAMIAFYGLPTLFAAVFAVKYGTVGLGFIGVWFPILALKAAQLERWLELDLDWKR
;
A
#
# COMPACT_ATOMS: atom_id res chain seq x y z
N MET A 1 4.68 23.36 -2.98
CA MET A 1 4.89 22.27 -1.99
C MET A 1 4.48 22.79 -0.62
N ARG A 2 3.47 22.18 0.01
CA ARG A 2 3.02 22.58 1.36
C ARG A 2 3.91 21.88 2.39
N SER A 3 4.66 22.65 3.16
CA SER A 3 5.56 22.14 4.19
C SER A 3 4.75 21.55 5.35
N VAL A 4 5.01 20.28 5.67
CA VAL A 4 4.42 19.54 6.79
C VAL A 4 4.63 20.23 8.15
N LYS A 5 5.50 21.25 8.24
CA LYS A 5 5.66 22.10 9.43
C LYS A 5 4.38 22.85 9.85
N GLU A 6 3.38 22.95 8.97
CA GLU A 6 2.06 23.55 9.28
C GLU A 6 1.01 22.51 9.72
N LEU A 7 1.29 21.22 9.63
CA LEU A 7 0.37 20.15 10.03
C LEU A 7 0.71 19.65 11.44
N ASP A 8 -0.34 19.53 12.26
CA ASP A 8 -0.38 18.99 13.62
C ASP A 8 0.64 17.85 13.81
N PRO A 9 1.46 17.82 14.89
CA PRO A 9 2.46 16.76 15.13
C PRO A 9 1.90 15.33 15.16
N LYS A 10 0.58 15.16 15.23
CA LYS A 10 -0.12 13.87 15.13
C LYS A 10 -0.59 13.50 13.72
N PHE A 11 -0.44 14.38 12.74
CA PHE A 11 -0.83 14.11 11.36
C PHE A 11 -0.05 12.89 10.86
N LYS A 12 -0.74 11.96 10.21
CA LYS A 12 -0.11 10.81 9.54
C LYS A 12 -0.73 10.73 8.15
N PRO A 13 0.08 10.79 7.08
CA PRO A 13 -0.43 10.68 5.71
C PRO A 13 -1.24 9.40 5.54
N ARG A 14 -2.23 9.45 4.66
CA ARG A 14 -3.04 8.27 4.30
C ARG A 14 -2.19 7.10 3.81
N TRP A 15 -1.18 7.36 2.97
CA TRP A 15 -0.28 6.30 2.50
C TRP A 15 0.44 5.58 3.65
N VAL A 16 0.87 6.29 4.69
CA VAL A 16 1.52 5.70 5.89
C VAL A 16 0.53 4.84 6.68
N LYS A 17 -0.71 5.29 6.84
CA LYS A 17 -1.76 4.51 7.52
C LYS A 17 -2.08 3.22 6.76
N ILE A 18 -2.18 3.32 5.43
CA ILE A 18 -2.43 2.17 4.56
C ILE A 18 -1.23 1.21 4.60
N GLU A 19 0.00 1.71 4.52
CA GLU A 19 1.21 0.89 4.60
C GLU A 19 1.31 0.16 5.94
N LEU A 20 1.08 0.84 7.07
CA LEU A 20 1.05 0.21 8.39
C LEU A 20 -0.05 -0.84 8.50
N GLY A 21 -1.25 -0.57 7.95
CA GLY A 21 -2.34 -1.52 7.91
C GLY A 21 -2.01 -2.77 7.08
N LEU A 22 -1.37 -2.59 5.92
CA LEU A 22 -0.92 -3.68 5.06
C LEU A 22 0.19 -4.50 5.74
N LEU A 23 1.17 -3.86 6.38
CA LEU A 23 2.22 -4.56 7.12
C LEU A 23 1.65 -5.37 8.29
N ALA A 24 0.68 -4.81 9.03
CA ALA A 24 -0.01 -5.53 10.09
C ALA A 24 -0.80 -6.74 9.53
N ALA A 25 -1.48 -6.57 8.39
CA ALA A 25 -2.17 -7.67 7.72
C ALA A 25 -1.19 -8.75 7.23
N MET A 26 0.00 -8.38 6.76
CA MET A 26 1.05 -9.34 6.39
C MET A 26 1.55 -10.12 7.60
N ALA A 27 1.82 -9.44 8.72
CA ALA A 27 2.21 -10.11 9.96
C ALA A 27 1.12 -11.09 10.45
N GLY A 28 -0.15 -10.68 10.38
CA GLY A 28 -1.29 -11.55 10.69
C GLY A 28 -1.39 -12.75 9.76
N ALA A 29 -1.25 -12.55 8.45
CA ALA A 29 -1.26 -13.61 7.45
C ALA A 29 -0.12 -14.62 7.67
N CYS A 30 1.10 -14.14 7.98
CA CYS A 30 2.21 -15.02 8.37
C CYS A 30 1.88 -15.85 9.62
N GLY A 31 1.25 -15.25 10.63
CA GLY A 31 0.76 -15.97 11.80
C GLY A 31 -0.26 -17.06 11.42
N CYS A 32 -1.19 -16.77 10.52
CA CYS A 32 -2.13 -17.75 9.99
C CYS A 32 -1.44 -18.89 9.24
N VAL A 33 -0.35 -18.63 8.48
CA VAL A 33 0.46 -19.71 7.85
C VAL A 33 0.99 -20.66 8.92
N VAL A 34 1.59 -20.12 9.99
CA VAL A 34 2.16 -20.93 11.08
C VAL A 34 1.08 -21.78 11.74
N VAL A 35 -0.07 -21.19 12.06
CA VAL A 35 -1.21 -21.92 12.64
C VAL A 35 -1.75 -22.98 11.68
N ALA A 36 -1.88 -22.65 10.38
CA ALA A 36 -2.31 -23.59 9.34
C ALA A 36 -1.38 -24.81 9.25
N ALA A 37 -0.07 -24.58 9.33
CA ALA A 37 0.95 -25.61 9.26
C ALA A 37 0.90 -26.54 10.50
N ILE A 38 0.69 -25.97 11.69
CA ILE A 38 0.57 -26.73 12.95
C ILE A 38 -0.71 -27.58 12.95
N LEU A 39 -1.84 -26.99 12.55
CA LEU A 39 -3.16 -27.64 12.61
C LEU A 39 -3.49 -28.46 11.34
N GLN A 40 -2.58 -28.50 10.35
CA GLN A 40 -2.76 -29.14 9.05
C GLN A 40 -4.06 -28.75 8.31
N ILE A 41 -4.46 -27.48 8.43
CA ILE A 41 -5.69 -26.96 7.83
C ILE A 41 -5.38 -26.45 6.42
N GLY A 42 -5.65 -27.29 5.41
CA GLY A 42 -5.28 -27.02 4.01
C GLY A 42 -5.91 -25.75 3.40
N TRP A 43 -7.16 -25.42 3.76
CA TRP A 43 -7.82 -24.21 3.22
C TRP A 43 -7.19 -22.92 3.79
N LEU A 44 -6.74 -22.95 5.05
CA LEU A 44 -6.06 -21.82 5.69
C LEU A 44 -4.69 -21.57 5.04
N ALA A 45 -3.99 -22.64 4.69
CA ALA A 45 -2.72 -22.58 3.95
C ALA A 45 -2.90 -21.98 2.54
N MET A 46 -3.97 -22.33 1.81
CA MET A 46 -4.26 -21.72 0.51
C MET A 46 -4.54 -20.22 0.62
N ILE A 47 -5.38 -19.80 1.58
CA ILE A 47 -5.68 -18.38 1.78
C ILE A 47 -4.41 -17.59 2.06
N ALA A 48 -3.51 -18.13 2.88
CA ALA A 48 -2.28 -17.45 3.21
C ALA A 48 -1.28 -17.44 2.03
N PHE A 49 -1.21 -18.51 1.25
CA PHE A 49 -0.39 -18.60 0.04
C PHE A 49 -0.78 -17.59 -1.03
N TYR A 50 -2.09 -17.35 -1.24
CA TYR A 50 -2.57 -16.32 -2.18
C TYR A 50 -2.64 -14.92 -1.54
N GLY A 51 -2.89 -14.83 -0.24
CA GLY A 51 -3.02 -13.59 0.50
C GLY A 51 -1.72 -12.82 0.63
N LEU A 52 -0.61 -13.50 0.94
CA LEU A 52 0.69 -12.84 1.14
C LEU A 52 1.22 -12.14 -0.12
N PRO A 53 1.24 -12.77 -1.32
CA PRO A 53 1.59 -12.09 -2.57
C PRO A 53 0.67 -10.91 -2.89
N THR A 54 -0.63 -11.05 -2.60
CA THR A 54 -1.61 -9.98 -2.84
C THR A 54 -1.35 -8.76 -1.95
N LEU A 55 -1.04 -8.98 -0.68
CA LEU A 55 -0.64 -7.92 0.25
C LEU A 55 0.67 -7.26 -0.17
N PHE A 56 1.64 -8.06 -0.64
CA PHE A 56 2.90 -7.53 -1.16
C PHE A 56 2.69 -6.68 -2.41
N ALA A 57 1.86 -7.13 -3.35
CA ALA A 57 1.47 -6.37 -4.53
C ALA A 57 0.75 -5.07 -4.16
N ALA A 58 -0.10 -5.08 -3.13
CA ALA A 58 -0.76 -3.88 -2.63
C ALA A 58 0.23 -2.87 -2.04
N VAL A 59 1.22 -3.30 -1.25
CA VAL A 59 2.29 -2.43 -0.74
C VAL A 59 3.11 -1.85 -1.90
N PHE A 60 3.45 -2.68 -2.89
CA PHE A 60 4.17 -2.25 -4.08
C PHE A 60 3.37 -1.21 -4.87
N ALA A 61 2.07 -1.43 -5.07
CA ALA A 61 1.18 -0.50 -5.76
C ALA A 61 1.05 0.84 -5.01
N VAL A 62 1.02 0.85 -3.67
CA VAL A 62 1.00 2.09 -2.89
C VAL A 62 2.30 2.89 -3.05
N LYS A 63 3.46 2.23 -3.15
CA LYS A 63 4.77 2.90 -3.28
C LYS A 63 5.15 3.30 -4.70
N TYR A 64 4.86 2.43 -5.67
CA TYR A 64 5.36 2.54 -7.05
C TYR A 64 4.24 2.64 -8.08
N GLY A 65 2.98 2.42 -7.69
CA GLY A 65 1.85 2.43 -8.61
C GLY A 65 1.65 3.80 -9.25
N THR A 66 1.86 4.90 -8.53
CA THR A 66 1.74 6.24 -9.09
C THR A 66 2.87 6.56 -10.07
N VAL A 67 4.09 6.12 -9.79
CA VAL A 67 5.24 6.24 -10.71
C VAL A 67 4.99 5.45 -12.00
N GLY A 68 4.53 4.20 -11.88
CA GLY A 68 4.19 3.37 -13.04
C GLY A 68 3.04 3.92 -13.85
N LEU A 69 1.97 4.38 -13.20
CA LEU A 69 0.83 5.03 -13.87
C LEU A 69 1.22 6.36 -14.52
N GLY A 70 2.16 7.11 -13.93
CA GLY A 70 2.72 8.33 -14.53
C GLY A 70 3.48 8.04 -15.82
N PHE A 71 4.30 6.98 -15.84
CA PHE A 71 5.04 6.56 -17.03
C PHE A 71 4.10 6.11 -18.17
N ILE A 72 3.10 5.28 -17.86
CA ILE A 72 2.09 4.84 -18.84
C ILE A 72 1.19 6.02 -19.26
N GLY A 73 0.97 6.96 -18.34
CA GLY A 73 0.19 8.17 -18.54
C GLY A 73 0.72 9.10 -19.63
N VAL A 74 2.00 8.99 -20.00
CA VAL A 74 2.59 9.69 -21.16
C VAL A 74 1.86 9.33 -22.46
N TRP A 75 1.48 8.06 -22.61
CA TRP A 75 0.79 7.55 -23.79
C TRP A 75 -0.73 7.63 -23.66
N PHE A 76 -1.25 7.67 -22.42
CA PHE A 76 -2.67 7.67 -22.11
C PHE A 76 -3.00 8.74 -21.06
N PRO A 77 -3.44 9.95 -21.46
CA PRO A 77 -3.65 11.07 -20.53
C PRO A 77 -4.75 10.79 -19.48
N ILE A 78 -5.69 9.90 -19.77
CA ILE A 78 -6.71 9.45 -18.80
C ILE A 78 -6.04 8.73 -17.61
N LEU A 79 -5.03 7.90 -17.87
CA LEU A 79 -4.29 7.20 -16.82
C LEU A 79 -3.42 8.18 -16.00
N ALA A 80 -2.86 9.20 -16.64
CA ALA A 80 -2.16 10.28 -15.93
C ALA A 80 -3.07 11.06 -14.96
N LEU A 81 -4.30 11.37 -15.39
CA LEU A 81 -5.30 12.01 -14.51
C LEU A 81 -5.67 11.11 -13.32
N LYS A 82 -5.80 9.80 -13.54
CA LYS A 82 -6.04 8.84 -12.46
C LYS A 82 -4.85 8.71 -11.52
N ALA A 83 -3.62 8.75 -12.03
CA ALA A 83 -2.41 8.78 -11.23
C ALA A 83 -2.37 10.02 -10.32
N ALA A 84 -2.64 11.20 -10.86
CA ALA A 84 -2.67 12.45 -10.09
C ALA A 84 -3.81 12.47 -9.04
N GLN A 85 -4.98 11.92 -9.36
CA GLN A 85 -6.07 11.73 -8.40
C GLN A 85 -5.65 10.80 -7.26
N LEU A 86 -4.95 9.71 -7.58
CA LEU A 86 -4.45 8.73 -6.61
C LEU A 86 -3.35 9.33 -5.73
N GLU A 87 -2.39 10.08 -6.29
CA GLU A 87 -1.35 10.78 -5.53
C GLU A 87 -1.94 11.79 -4.55
N ARG A 88 -2.93 12.57 -5.00
CA ARG A 88 -3.62 13.53 -4.16
C ARG A 88 -4.42 12.85 -3.04
N TRP A 89 -5.08 11.72 -3.34
CA TRP A 89 -5.84 10.96 -2.34
C TRP A 89 -4.94 10.23 -1.33
N LEU A 90 -3.81 9.69 -1.79
CA LEU A 90 -2.79 9.07 -0.94
C LEU A 90 -2.00 10.10 -0.12
N GLU A 91 -2.13 11.39 -0.47
CA GLU A 91 -1.39 12.50 0.14
C GLU A 91 0.14 12.34 -0.08
N LEU A 92 0.54 11.76 -1.22
CA LEU A 92 1.95 11.60 -1.60
C LEU A 92 2.62 12.94 -1.97
N ASP A 93 1.82 13.95 -2.28
CA ASP A 93 2.27 15.33 -2.57
C ASP A 93 2.59 16.14 -1.28
N LEU A 94 2.40 15.54 -0.09
CA LEU A 94 2.86 16.12 1.16
C LEU A 94 4.31 15.68 1.40
N ASP A 95 5.22 16.63 1.59
CA ASP A 95 6.63 16.40 1.96
C ASP A 95 6.74 15.86 3.40
N TRP A 96 6.25 14.64 3.62
CA TRP A 96 6.31 13.94 4.90
C TRP A 96 7.69 13.30 5.06
N LYS A 97 8.67 14.09 5.53
CA LYS A 97 10.04 13.66 5.87
C LYS A 97 10.60 12.64 4.87
N ARG A 98 10.66 13.03 3.59
CA ARG A 98 11.55 12.37 2.64
C ARG A 98 12.98 12.80 2.88
#